data_AF-A0A3P7IZ88-F1
#
_entry.id   AF-A0A3P7IZ88-F1
#
_cell.length_a   1.000
_cell.length_b   1.000
_cell.length_c   1.000
_cell.angle_alpha   90.00
_cell.angle_beta   90.00
_cell.angle_gamma   90.00
#
_symmetry.space_group_name_H-M   'P 1'
#
loop_
_entity.id
_entity.type
_entity.pdbx_description
1 polymer ?
#
loop_
_entity_poly.entity_id
_entity_poly.type
_entity_poly.pdbx_seq_one_letter_code
_entity_poly.pdbx_strand_id
1 'polypeptide(L)'
;MVHMGLSKVRVGDVVFHSWKCSYGALDSSMYCLMVNNCTVSADQHTSSQRVPILDEFGCSLFPNILPHVEYPSDLNGGLLVHAFSLDVDQAAVFFECNVKLLLKLNGICRRPTCPPLEELRGARSRFRRRLGKA
;
A
#
# COMPACT_ATOMS: atom_id res chain seq x y z
N MET A 1 2.85 8.12 -16.83
CA MET A 1 1.56 7.48 -17.20
C MET A 1 1.39 6.27 -16.29
N VAL A 2 0.36 6.27 -15.45
CA VAL A 2 0.03 5.10 -14.62
C VAL A 2 -0.87 4.20 -15.45
N HIS A 3 -0.40 3.02 -15.85
CA HIS A 3 -1.21 2.05 -16.59
C HIS A 3 -1.97 1.17 -15.60
N MET A 4 -3.30 1.25 -15.60
CA MET A 4 -4.17 0.34 -14.85
C MET A 4 -4.85 -0.59 -15.86
N GLY A 5 -4.32 -1.79 -16.06
CA GLY A 5 -4.92 -2.79 -16.94
C GLY A 5 -6.15 -3.41 -16.28
N LEU A 6 -7.32 -3.32 -16.92
CA LEU A 6 -8.54 -3.98 -16.45
C LEU A 6 -8.46 -5.48 -16.73
N SER A 7 -8.23 -6.29 -15.69
CA SER A 7 -8.36 -7.75 -15.73
C SER A 7 -9.29 -8.20 -14.60
N LYS A 8 -10.21 -9.13 -14.90
CA LYS A 8 -11.05 -9.76 -13.88
C LYS A 8 -10.20 -10.79 -13.13
N VAL A 9 -10.15 -10.69 -11.81
CA VAL A 9 -9.43 -11.60 -10.91
C VAL A 9 -10.42 -12.25 -9.95
N ARG A 10 -10.15 -13.48 -9.49
CA ARG A 10 -10.97 -14.12 -8.45
C ARG A 10 -10.44 -13.75 -7.08
N VAL A 11 -11.32 -13.74 -6.09
CA VAL A 11 -10.91 -13.62 -4.68
C VAL A 11 -9.91 -14.73 -4.36
N GLY A 12 -8.79 -14.35 -3.72
CA GLY A 12 -7.67 -15.22 -3.40
C GLY A 12 -6.59 -15.31 -4.48
N ASP A 13 -6.86 -14.93 -5.73
CA ASP A 13 -5.82 -14.87 -6.76
C ASP A 13 -4.73 -13.86 -6.36
N VAL A 14 -3.48 -14.14 -6.70
CA VAL A 14 -2.36 -13.24 -6.43
C VAL A 14 -2.36 -12.10 -7.45
N VAL A 15 -2.37 -10.87 -6.95
CA VAL A 15 -2.36 -9.64 -7.74
C VAL A 15 -1.14 -8.80 -7.34
N PHE A 16 -0.53 -8.17 -8.34
CA PHE A 16 0.61 -7.28 -8.13
C PHE A 16 0.24 -5.85 -8.52
N HIS A 17 0.18 -4.95 -7.53
CA HIS A 17 0.07 -3.53 -7.78
C HIS A 17 1.46 -2.95 -8.04
N SER A 18 1.62 -2.28 -9.18
CA SER A 18 2.90 -1.71 -9.61
C SER A 18 2.76 -0.22 -9.89
N TRP A 19 3.59 0.59 -9.24
CA TRP A 19 3.73 2.01 -9.52
C TRP A 19 5.07 2.25 -10.18
N LYS A 20 5.05 2.93 -11.32
CA LYS A 20 6.26 3.29 -12.07
C LYS A 20 6.19 4.75 -12.49
N CYS A 21 7.20 5.50 -12.09
CA CYS A 21 7.43 6.85 -12.59
C CYS A 21 8.48 6.82 -13.70
N SER A 22 8.14 7.39 -14.85
CA SER A 22 9.07 7.61 -15.96
C SER A 22 9.28 9.11 -16.12
N TYR A 23 10.43 9.60 -15.67
CA TYR A 23 10.93 10.93 -16.00
C TYR A 23 12.05 10.80 -17.03
N GLY A 24 12.27 11.83 -17.85
CA GLY A 24 13.40 11.88 -18.77
C GLY A 24 14.74 11.65 -18.03
N ALA A 25 15.75 11.17 -18.74
CA ALA A 25 17.01 10.67 -18.16
C ALA A 25 17.71 11.64 -17.18
N LEU A 26 17.49 12.95 -17.33
CA LEU A 26 18.21 14.00 -16.60
C LEU A 26 17.78 14.15 -15.12
N ASP A 27 16.53 13.84 -14.76
CA ASP A 27 16.02 14.09 -13.40
C ASP A 27 15.84 12.81 -12.57
N SER A 28 16.02 11.63 -13.18
CA SER A 28 15.79 10.34 -12.52
C SER A 28 16.73 10.06 -11.33
N SER A 29 17.89 10.70 -11.28
CA SER A 29 18.86 10.53 -10.20
C SER A 29 18.50 11.29 -8.92
N MET A 30 17.70 12.36 -9.00
CA MET A 30 17.42 13.25 -7.87
C MET A 30 16.17 12.87 -7.09
N TYR A 31 15.28 12.09 -7.68
CA TYR A 31 13.98 11.77 -7.09
C TYR A 31 13.82 10.29 -6.79
N CYS A 32 12.98 10.00 -5.81
CA CYS A 32 12.42 8.68 -5.62
C CYS A 32 10.91 8.75 -5.35
N LEU A 33 10.23 7.68 -5.72
CA LEU A 33 8.80 7.49 -5.57
C LEU A 33 8.47 6.91 -4.20
N MET A 34 7.40 7.40 -3.60
CA MET A 34 6.78 6.87 -2.40
C MET A 34 5.26 6.82 -2.58
N VAL A 35 4.67 5.66 -2.33
CA VAL A 35 3.22 5.45 -2.31
C VAL A 35 2.72 5.63 -0.88
N ASN A 36 1.64 6.40 -0.70
CA ASN A 36 1.08 6.63 0.62
C ASN A 36 -0.42 6.95 0.57
N ASN A 37 -1.06 6.98 1.74
CA ASN A 37 -2.45 7.37 1.92
C ASN A 37 -3.39 6.65 0.94
N CYS A 38 -3.35 5.32 0.96
CA CYS A 38 -4.16 4.52 0.07
C CYS A 38 -5.48 4.15 0.74
N THR A 39 -6.54 4.13 -0.07
CA THR A 39 -7.87 3.71 0.34
C THR A 39 -8.40 2.65 -0.60
N VAL A 40 -9.29 1.83 -0.06
CA VAL A 40 -10.02 0.81 -0.80
C VAL A 40 -11.53 1.05 -0.64
N SER A 41 -12.30 0.98 -1.72
CA SER A 41 -13.76 1.12 -1.68
C SER A 41 -14.42 0.15 -2.64
N ALA A 42 -15.68 -0.21 -2.36
CA ALA A 42 -16.47 -1.06 -3.23
C ALA A 42 -17.09 -0.25 -4.41
N ASP A 43 -17.27 1.07 -4.21
CA ASP A 43 -17.75 2.02 -5.22
C ASP A 43 -16.73 3.18 -5.40
N GLN A 44 -16.46 3.57 -6.65
CA GLN A 44 -15.57 4.69 -6.99
C GLN A 44 -16.14 6.05 -6.60
N HIS A 45 -17.47 6.19 -6.66
CA HIS A 45 -18.16 7.48 -6.62
C HIS A 45 -18.55 7.93 -5.21
N THR A 46 -18.63 7.00 -4.26
CA THR A 46 -19.03 7.29 -2.88
C THR A 46 -17.82 7.36 -1.95
N SER A 47 -17.61 8.54 -1.37
CA SER A 47 -16.52 8.78 -0.40
C SER A 47 -16.78 8.09 0.96
N SER A 48 -18.04 7.85 1.30
CA SER A 48 -18.48 7.36 2.62
C SER A 48 -18.08 5.93 2.96
N GLN A 49 -17.61 5.13 1.99
CA GLN A 49 -17.24 3.72 2.18
C GLN A 49 -15.76 3.44 1.86
N ARG A 50 -14.89 4.46 1.96
CA ARG A 50 -13.45 4.32 1.74
C ARG A 50 -12.76 3.83 3.01
N VAL A 51 -12.14 2.65 2.95
CA VAL A 51 -11.35 2.08 4.04
C VAL A 51 -9.88 2.43 3.80
N PRO A 52 -9.20 3.15 4.72
CA PRO A 52 -7.76 3.40 4.58
C PRO A 52 -6.99 2.10 4.77
N ILE A 53 -5.99 1.88 3.93
CA ILE A 53 -5.18 0.65 3.91
C ILE A 53 -3.68 0.92 4.00
N LEU A 54 -3.21 2.06 3.47
CA LEU A 54 -1.87 2.60 3.74
C LEU A 54 -2.02 3.97 4.40
N ASP A 55 -1.25 4.23 5.45
CA ASP A 55 -1.22 5.52 6.14
C ASP A 55 -0.43 6.60 5.38
N GLU A 56 -0.32 7.78 5.98
CA GLU A 56 0.40 8.91 5.40
C GLU A 56 1.91 8.66 5.21
N PHE A 57 2.47 7.70 5.96
CA PHE A 57 3.87 7.27 5.89
C PHE A 57 4.07 6.08 4.94
N GLY A 58 3.02 5.64 4.24
CA GLY A 58 3.09 4.51 3.30
C GLY A 58 3.11 3.15 3.98
N CYS A 59 2.76 3.09 5.27
CA CYS A 59 2.73 1.85 6.03
C CYS A 59 1.35 1.22 5.99
N SER A 60 1.34 -0.12 5.82
CA SER A 60 0.09 -0.87 5.81
C SER A 60 -0.55 -0.89 7.19
N LEU A 61 -1.85 -0.61 7.19
CA LEU A 61 -2.71 -0.75 8.37
C LEU A 61 -3.15 -2.21 8.60
N PHE A 62 -3.00 -3.07 7.59
CA PHE A 62 -3.41 -4.48 7.62
C PHE A 62 -2.31 -5.43 7.11
N PRO A 63 -1.11 -5.46 7.72
CA PRO A 63 0.07 -6.10 7.13
C PRO A 63 0.02 -7.63 7.02
N ASN A 64 -1.00 -8.28 7.60
CA ASN A 64 -1.25 -9.72 7.38
C ASN A 64 -2.00 -10.03 6.07
N ILE A 65 -2.69 -9.04 5.49
CA ILE A 65 -3.50 -9.18 4.27
C ILE A 65 -2.86 -8.37 3.14
N LEU A 66 -2.38 -7.18 3.47
CA LEU A 66 -1.76 -6.24 2.57
C LEU A 66 -0.38 -5.87 3.11
N PRO A 67 0.73 -6.44 2.60
CA PRO A 67 2.05 -6.14 3.16
C PRO A 67 2.46 -4.69 2.93
N HIS A 68 3.62 -4.29 3.46
CA HIS A 68 4.20 -3.00 3.16
C HIS A 68 4.60 -2.91 1.68
N VAL A 69 4.54 -1.71 1.10
CA VAL A 69 5.00 -1.48 -0.27
C VAL A 69 6.51 -1.69 -0.34
N GLU A 70 6.96 -2.48 -1.30
CA GLU A 70 8.37 -2.69 -1.59
C GLU A 70 8.83 -1.77 -2.71
N TYR A 71 10.07 -1.28 -2.61
CA TYR A 71 10.64 -0.36 -3.58
C TYR A 71 11.89 -0.99 -4.21
N PRO A 72 11.73 -1.79 -5.29
CA PRO A 72 12.85 -2.46 -5.95
C PRO A 72 13.82 -1.47 -6.63
N SER A 73 13.39 -0.22 -6.86
CA SER A 73 14.25 0.86 -7.32
C SER A 73 13.73 2.21 -6.80
N ASP A 74 14.44 3.30 -7.11
CA ASP A 74 14.03 4.63 -6.68
C ASP A 74 12.69 5.07 -7.27
N LEU A 75 12.35 4.70 -8.50
CA LEU A 75 11.13 5.15 -9.19
C LEU A 75 10.10 4.05 -9.41
N ASN A 76 10.29 2.91 -8.75
CA ASN A 76 9.40 1.77 -8.80
C ASN A 76 8.93 1.39 -7.39
N GLY A 77 7.63 1.20 -7.23
CA GLY A 77 7.01 0.64 -6.04
C GLY A 77 6.15 -0.56 -6.44
N GLY A 78 6.09 -1.57 -5.57
CA GLY A 78 5.38 -2.81 -5.80
C GLY A 78 4.70 -3.32 -4.55
N LEU A 79 3.56 -3.98 -4.73
CA LEU A 79 2.80 -4.59 -3.66
C LEU A 79 2.15 -5.88 -4.16
N LEU A 80 2.56 -7.01 -3.61
CA LEU A 80 2.01 -8.33 -3.92
C LEU A 80 0.96 -8.71 -2.87
N VAL A 81 -0.27 -8.94 -3.30
CA VAL A 81 -1.43 -9.20 -2.43
C VAL A 81 -2.30 -10.30 -2.98
N HIS A 82 -3.10 -10.92 -2.11
CA HIS A 82 -4.23 -11.72 -2.55
C HIS A 82 -5.44 -10.82 -2.77
N ALA A 83 -6.14 -11.00 -3.89
CA ALA A 83 -7.38 -10.29 -4.15
C ALA A 83 -8.40 -10.59 -3.03
N PHE A 84 -9.02 -9.55 -2.49
CA PHE A 84 -10.03 -9.63 -1.43
C PHE A 84 -11.27 -8.84 -1.84
N SER A 85 -12.41 -9.11 -1.18
CA SER A 85 -13.62 -8.30 -1.30
C SER A 85 -13.95 -7.65 0.04
N LEU A 86 -14.58 -6.48 -0.02
CA LEU A 86 -15.13 -5.79 1.16
C LEU A 86 -16.56 -6.25 1.46
N ASP A 87 -17.32 -6.54 0.40
CA ASP A 87 -18.73 -6.95 0.47
C ASP A 87 -18.96 -8.22 -0.36
N VAL A 88 -19.98 -9.01 0.00
CA VAL A 88 -20.31 -10.24 -0.74
C VAL A 88 -20.99 -9.93 -2.07
N ASP A 89 -21.69 -8.78 -2.15
CA ASP A 89 -22.50 -8.40 -3.31
C ASP A 89 -21.77 -7.54 -4.34
N GLN A 90 -20.62 -6.96 -3.97
CA GLN A 90 -19.83 -6.11 -4.86
C GLN A 90 -18.61 -6.87 -5.40
N ALA A 91 -18.61 -7.09 -6.71
CA ALA A 91 -17.58 -7.84 -7.42
C ALA A 91 -16.32 -7.04 -7.78
N ALA A 92 -16.29 -5.74 -7.46
CA ALA A 92 -15.20 -4.83 -7.78
C ALA A 92 -14.74 -4.07 -6.55
N VAL A 93 -13.43 -3.90 -6.44
CA VAL A 93 -12.79 -3.16 -5.37
C VAL A 93 -11.84 -2.14 -6.01
N PHE A 94 -11.97 -0.89 -5.61
CA PHE A 94 -11.23 0.23 -6.17
C PHE A 94 -10.10 0.63 -5.23
N PHE A 95 -8.89 0.62 -5.78
CA PHE A 95 -7.67 0.96 -5.05
C PHE A 95 -7.21 2.35 -5.47
N GLU A 96 -7.24 3.30 -4.55
CA GLU A 96 -6.83 4.69 -4.78
C GLU A 96 -5.66 5.02 -3.86
N CYS A 97 -4.59 5.58 -4.42
CA CYS A 97 -3.36 5.90 -3.69
C CYS A 97 -2.79 7.24 -4.11
N ASN A 98 -2.16 7.91 -3.14
CA ASN A 98 -1.29 9.03 -3.45
C ASN A 98 0.12 8.55 -3.79
N VAL A 99 0.76 9.24 -4.72
CA VAL A 99 2.16 9.02 -5.10
C VAL A 99 2.91 10.33 -4.89
N LYS A 100 3.92 10.29 -4.02
CA LYS A 100 4.82 11.41 -3.74
C LYS A 100 6.17 11.19 -4.42
N LEU A 101 6.77 12.29 -4.86
CA LEU A 101 8.18 12.34 -5.19
C LEU A 101 8.94 12.90 -3.99
N LEU A 102 9.96 12.18 -3.56
CA LEU A 102 10.89 12.58 -2.53
C LEU A 102 12.21 12.98 -3.19
N LEU A 103 12.88 13.99 -2.62
CA LEU A 103 14.24 14.33 -3.01
C LEU A 103 15.22 13.35 -2.37
N LYS A 104 16.20 12.88 -3.14
CA LYS A 104 17.31 12.11 -2.57
C LYS A 104 18.27 13.06 -1.85
N LEU A 105 18.70 12.65 -0.68
CA LEU A 105 19.73 13.34 0.09
C LEU A 105 20.97 12.46 0.10
N ASN A 106 22.08 12.96 -0.43
CA ASN A 106 23.34 12.22 -0.60
C ASN A 106 23.16 10.90 -1.38
N GLY A 107 22.31 10.92 -2.42
CA GLY A 107 22.01 9.74 -3.25
C GLY A 107 21.10 8.70 -2.59
N ILE A 108 20.62 8.95 -1.35
CA ILE A 108 19.78 8.01 -0.61
C ILE A 108 18.33 8.46 -0.65
N CYS A 109 17.43 7.53 -0.98
CA CYS A 109 15.99 7.72 -0.81
C CYS A 109 15.58 7.43 0.64
N ARG A 110 15.27 8.49 1.41
CA ARG A 110 14.79 8.36 2.79
C ARG A 110 13.29 8.18 2.82
N ARG A 111 12.82 6.93 2.74
CA ARG A 111 11.42 6.56 2.97
C ARG A 111 11.18 6.28 4.46
N PRO A 112 9.97 6.56 4.99
CA PRO A 112 9.61 6.12 6.33
C PRO A 112 9.77 4.61 6.49
N THR A 113 10.18 4.19 7.70
CA THR A 113 10.32 2.78 8.03
C THR A 113 9.06 2.30 8.71
N CYS A 114 8.45 1.25 8.17
CA CYS A 114 7.25 0.66 8.74
C CYS A 114 7.61 -0.37 9.84
N PRO A 115 6.77 -0.50 10.88
CA PRO A 115 7.00 -1.47 11.94
C PRO A 115 7.01 -2.90 11.36
N PRO A 116 7.92 -3.77 11.81
CA PRO A 116 7.95 -5.17 11.38
C PRO A 116 6.65 -5.90 11.72
N LEU A 117 6.27 -6.85 10.87
CA LEU A 117 5.06 -7.66 11.06
C LEU A 117 5.06 -8.39 12.42
N GLU A 118 6.21 -8.90 12.85
CA GLU A 118 6.40 -9.57 14.15
C GLU A 118 6.07 -8.66 15.34
N GLU A 119 6.40 -7.38 15.27
CA GLU A 119 6.14 -6.43 16.37
C GLU A 119 4.63 -6.18 16.52
N LEU A 120 3.91 -6.08 15.39
CA LEU A 120 2.45 -5.90 15.37
C LEU A 120 1.72 -7.15 15.91
N ARG A 121 2.23 -8.35 15.64
CA ARG A 121 1.73 -9.61 16.21
C ARG A 121 1.95 -9.68 17.73
N GLY A 122 3.12 -9.27 18.20
CA GLY A 122 3.45 -9.24 19.62
C GLY A 122 2.64 -8.22 20.43
N ALA A 123 2.32 -7.06 19.84
CA ALA A 123 1.49 -6.03 20.47
C ALA A 123 0.05 -6.51 20.72
N ARG A 124 -0.58 -7.19 19.74
CA ARG A 124 -1.91 -7.81 19.90
C ARG A 124 -1.95 -8.88 20.97
N SER A 125 -0.91 -9.71 21.09
CA SER A 125 -0.78 -10.72 22.14
C SER A 125 -0.71 -10.09 23.54
N ARG A 126 0.01 -8.97 23.68
CA ARG A 126 0.11 -8.22 24.94
C ARG A 126 -1.19 -7.50 25.29
N PHE A 127 -1.90 -6.95 24.31
CA PHE A 127 -3.21 -6.32 24.52
C PHE A 127 -4.27 -7.34 24.98
N ARG A 128 -4.36 -8.50 24.31
CA ARG A 128 -5.23 -9.61 24.75
C ARG A 128 -4.91 -10.09 26.18
N ARG A 129 -3.63 -10.15 26.54
CA ARG A 129 -3.20 -10.52 27.91
C ARG A 129 -3.55 -9.47 28.98
N ARG A 130 -3.64 -8.19 28.61
CA ARG A 130 -4.07 -7.13 29.52
C ARG A 130 -5.59 -7.10 29.68
N LEU A 131 -6.35 -7.37 28.61
CA LEU A 131 -7.80 -7.38 28.64
C LEU A 131 -8.39 -8.61 29.37
N GLY A 132 -7.69 -9.76 29.34
CA GLY A 132 -8.07 -10.95 30.11
C GLY A 132 -7.63 -10.95 31.58
N LYS A 133 -7.17 -9.81 32.11
CA LYS A 133 -6.77 -9.61 33.51
C LYS A 133 -7.61 -8.55 34.24
N ALA A 134 -8.71 -8.10 33.61
CA ALA A 134 -9.71 -7.22 34.21
C ALA A 134 -10.98 -8.02 34.52
#